data_AF-A0A959Y507-F1
#
_entry.id   AF-A0A959Y507-F1
#
_cell.length_a   1.000
_cell.length_b   1.000
_cell.length_c   1.000
_cell.angle_alpha   90.00
_cell.angle_beta   90.00
_cell.angle_gamma   90.00
#
_symmetry.space_group_name_H-M   'P 1'
#
loop_
_entity.id
_entity.type
_entity.pdbx_description
1 polymer ?
#
loop_
_entity_poly.entity_id
_entity_poly.type
_entity_poly.pdbx_seq_one_letter_code
_entity_poly.pdbx_strand_id
1 'polypeptide(L)'
;AHREELGREQQRRNLLLGGGILMLVLAGGLWNRLRYTRRSRAAIAKEKQRSDDLLHNILPEEVATELKEKGHAEARHLDDVTVLFTDLKGFTQLSEQLSPADLVAELDTCFKAFDAIVDEHGIEKIKTIGDAYMAAGGVPEPRPGSALATVLAALAMQAFMEERHRTRSAQGLPAFRMRVGCHTGPVVAGIVGSRKFQYDIWGDTVNTASRMESSGEVGRVNI
;
A
#
# COMPACT_ATOMS: atom_id res chain seq x y z
N ALA A 1 9.75 34.28 76.92
CA ALA A 1 10.91 34.79 76.14
C ALA A 1 11.65 33.67 75.41
N HIS A 2 12.69 33.02 75.97
CA HIS A 2 13.56 32.12 75.17
C HIS A 2 12.86 30.84 74.65
N ARG A 3 11.93 30.24 75.42
CA ARG A 3 11.14 29.08 74.97
C ARG A 3 10.11 29.42 73.88
N GLU A 4 9.64 30.67 73.80
CA GLU A 4 8.69 31.12 72.77
C GLU A 4 9.39 31.44 71.44
N GLU A 5 10.62 31.96 71.48
CA GLU A 5 11.45 32.16 70.30
C GLU A 5 11.85 30.82 69.65
N LEU A 6 12.29 29.85 70.46
CA LEU A 6 12.62 28.50 70.00
C LEU A 6 11.42 27.79 69.34
N GLY A 7 10.21 27.97 69.90
CA GLY A 7 8.97 27.44 69.34
C GLY A 7 8.58 28.08 67.99
N ARG A 8 8.79 29.39 67.83
CA ARG A 8 8.54 30.11 66.57
C ARG A 8 9.54 29.73 65.47
N GLU A 9 10.81 29.53 65.81
CA GLU A 9 11.82 29.01 64.87
C GLU A 9 11.49 27.58 64.42
N GLN A 10 11.10 26.71 65.35
CA GLN A 10 10.66 25.35 65.02
C GLN A 10 9.39 25.36 64.16
N GLN A 11 8.42 26.22 64.44
CA GLN A 11 7.22 26.38 63.60
C GLN A 11 7.56 26.87 62.19
N ARG A 12 8.43 27.88 62.04
CA ARG A 12 8.89 28.35 60.72
C ARG A 12 9.61 27.25 59.94
N ARG A 13 10.49 26.49 60.59
CA ARG A 13 11.23 25.39 59.95
C ARG A 13 10.29 24.27 59.51
N ASN A 14 9.31 23.90 60.33
CA ASN A 14 8.33 22.88 59.99
C ASN A 14 7.39 23.34 58.85
N LEU A 15 7.03 24.62 58.81
CA LEU A 15 6.23 25.19 57.71
C LEU A 15 7.00 25.17 56.38
N LEU A 16 8.29 25.56 56.40
CA LEU A 16 9.17 25.51 55.23
C LEU A 16 9.39 24.08 54.75
N LEU A 17 9.62 23.13 55.67
CA LEU A 17 9.76 21.71 55.34
C LEU A 17 8.47 21.14 54.76
N GLY A 18 7.32 21.44 55.35
CA GLY A 18 6.00 21.01 54.85
C GLY A 18 5.67 21.58 53.46
N GLY A 19 5.96 22.86 53.23
CA GLY A 19 5.80 23.51 51.93
C GLY A 19 6.72 22.92 50.85
N GLY A 20 7.98 22.60 51.20
CA GLY A 20 8.92 21.93 50.31
C GLY A 20 8.48 20.51 49.93
N ILE A 21 7.99 19.73 50.89
CA ILE A 21 7.44 18.39 50.64
C ILE A 21 6.22 18.48 49.72
N LEU A 22 5.30 19.42 49.98
CA LEU A 22 4.13 19.63 49.13
C LEU A 22 4.52 20.01 47.69
N MET A 23 5.52 20.90 47.52
CA MET A 23 6.05 21.25 46.21
C MET A 23 6.65 20.03 45.48
N LEU A 24 7.40 19.19 46.18
CA LEU A 24 7.98 17.97 45.60
C LEU A 24 6.90 16.97 45.17
N VAL A 25 5.83 16.80 45.96
CA VAL A 25 4.70 15.95 45.61
C VAL A 25 3.96 16.49 44.39
N LEU A 26 3.70 17.80 44.34
CA LEU A 26 3.07 18.44 43.18
C LEU A 26 3.94 18.35 41.92
N ALA A 27 5.24 18.60 42.05
CA ALA A 27 6.20 18.48 40.96
C ALA A 27 6.31 17.03 40.47
N GLY A 28 6.37 16.06 41.38
CA GLY A 28 6.35 14.62 41.06
C GLY A 28 5.06 14.20 40.37
N GLY A 29 3.91 14.67 40.84
CA GLY A 29 2.61 14.43 40.22
C GLY A 29 2.52 15.03 38.81
N LEU A 30 2.96 16.29 38.63
CA LEU A 30 3.00 16.96 37.33
C LEU A 30 3.97 16.26 36.38
N TRP A 31 5.15 15.89 36.85
CA TRP A 31 6.15 15.13 36.08
C TRP A 31 5.61 13.78 35.64
N ASN A 32 4.95 13.05 36.54
CA ASN A 32 4.38 11.75 36.23
C ASN A 32 3.21 11.88 35.24
N ARG A 33 2.37 12.90 35.40
CA ARG A 33 1.30 13.25 34.44
C ARG A 33 1.87 13.60 33.06
N LEU A 34 2.89 14.46 32.99
CA LEU A 34 3.58 14.80 31.75
C LEU A 34 4.18 13.57 31.08
N ARG A 35 4.82 12.69 31.86
CA ARG A 35 5.42 11.45 31.36
C ARG A 35 4.37 10.48 30.85
N TYR A 36 3.24 10.34 31.56
CA TYR A 36 2.09 9.54 31.15
C TYR A 36 1.48 10.07 29.85
N THR A 37 1.18 11.37 29.77
CA THR A 37 0.64 12.00 28.56
C THR A 37 1.60 11.86 27.37
N ARG A 38 2.91 12.02 27.57
CA ARG A 38 3.90 11.81 26.50
C ARG A 38 3.91 10.37 26.01
N ARG A 39 3.90 9.38 26.91
CA ARG A 39 3.86 7.95 26.55
C ARG A 39 2.57 7.59 25.82
N SER A 40 1.42 8.07 26.30
CA SER A 40 0.12 7.85 25.67
C SER A 40 0.08 8.49 24.27
N ARG A 41 0.54 9.74 24.12
CA ARG A 41 0.65 10.40 22.80
C ARG A 41 1.57 9.65 21.84
N ALA A 42 2.72 9.16 22.32
CA ALA A 42 3.64 8.39 21.50
C ALA A 42 3.03 7.05 21.04
N ALA A 43 2.29 6.37 21.91
CA ALA A 43 1.57 5.14 21.56
C ALA A 43 0.48 5.41 20.51
N ILE A 44 -0.35 6.44 20.73
CA ILE A 44 -1.40 6.86 19.78
C ILE A 44 -0.79 7.25 18.43
N ALA A 45 0.32 7.99 18.43
CA ALA A 45 1.01 8.36 17.20
C ALA A 45 1.54 7.14 16.44
N LYS A 46 2.07 6.14 17.15
CA LYS A 46 2.54 4.89 16.54
C LYS A 46 1.41 4.05 15.95
N GLU A 47 0.29 3.96 16.66
CA GLU A 47 -0.91 3.27 16.16
C GLU A 47 -1.51 4.00 14.96
N LYS A 48 -1.58 5.33 15.01
CA LYS A 48 -2.02 6.15 13.88
C LYS A 48 -1.13 5.93 12.65
N GLN A 49 0.20 6.00 12.82
CA GLN A 49 1.13 5.77 11.71
C GLN A 49 0.93 4.38 11.09
N ARG A 50 0.82 3.34 11.92
CA ARG A 50 0.58 1.97 11.43
C ARG A 50 -0.75 1.85 10.67
N SER A 51 -1.79 2.55 11.14
CA SER A 51 -3.08 2.59 10.45
C SER A 51 -2.98 3.33 9.11
N ASP A 52 -2.20 4.42 9.06
CA ASP A 52 -1.99 5.21 7.85
C ASP A 52 -1.19 4.40 6.83
N ASP A 53 -0.08 3.78 7.24
CA ASP A 53 0.77 2.93 6.38
C ASP A 53 -0.04 1.79 5.75
N LEU A 54 -0.92 1.14 6.53
CA LEU A 54 -1.79 0.07 6.01
C LEU A 54 -2.80 0.58 4.99
N LEU A 55 -3.32 1.80 5.18
CA LEU A 55 -4.27 2.38 4.23
C LEU A 55 -3.58 2.75 2.91
N HIS A 56 -2.35 3.28 2.98
CA HIS A 56 -1.54 3.62 1.81
C HIS A 56 -1.09 2.38 1.02
N ASN A 57 -0.99 1.21 1.66
CA ASN A 57 -0.75 -0.06 0.96
C ASN A 57 -1.98 -0.59 0.19
N ILE A 58 -3.16 0.01 0.39
CA ILE A 58 -4.43 -0.44 -0.21
C ILE A 58 -4.97 0.59 -1.21
N LEU A 59 -4.76 1.88 -0.93
CA LEU A 59 -5.29 2.99 -1.71
C LEU A 59 -4.15 3.95 -2.07
N PRO A 60 -4.20 4.56 -3.27
CA PRO A 60 -3.28 5.64 -3.62
C PRO A 60 -3.33 6.77 -2.59
N GLU A 61 -2.20 7.46 -2.37
CA GLU A 61 -2.04 8.44 -1.29
C GLU A 61 -3.09 9.54 -1.31
N GLU A 62 -3.39 10.09 -2.49
CA GLU A 62 -4.37 11.17 -2.66
C GLU A 62 -5.78 10.68 -2.33
N VAL A 63 -6.12 9.46 -2.77
CA VAL A 63 -7.43 8.86 -2.55
C VAL A 63 -7.61 8.45 -1.07
N ALA A 64 -6.56 7.95 -0.43
CA ALA A 64 -6.54 7.64 0.99
C ALA A 64 -6.77 8.89 1.85
N THR A 65 -6.14 10.01 1.47
CA THR A 65 -6.29 11.29 2.15
C THR A 65 -7.72 11.83 2.00
N GLU A 66 -8.25 11.82 0.77
CA GLU A 66 -9.62 12.24 0.49
C GLU A 66 -10.65 11.43 1.30
N LEU A 67 -10.45 10.10 1.36
CA LEU A 67 -11.32 9.21 2.13
C LEU A 67 -11.28 9.50 3.63
N LYS A 68 -10.11 9.82 4.21
CA LYS A 68 -9.97 10.19 5.62
C LYS A 68 -10.68 11.51 5.94
N GLU A 69 -10.62 12.48 5.04
CA GLU A 69 -11.15 13.82 5.26
C GLU A 69 -12.66 13.91 5.01
N LYS A 70 -13.14 13.32 3.92
CA LYS A 70 -14.55 13.42 3.48
C LYS A 70 -15.41 12.21 3.83
N GLY A 71 -14.80 11.09 4.25
CA GLY A 71 -15.48 9.81 4.45
C GLY A 71 -15.91 9.10 3.15
N HIS A 72 -15.59 9.67 1.99
CA HIS A 72 -15.78 9.09 0.65
C HIS A 72 -14.71 9.65 -0.29
N ALA A 73 -14.47 8.97 -1.43
CA ALA A 73 -13.62 9.48 -2.51
C ALA A 73 -14.47 9.69 -3.76
N GLU A 74 -14.31 10.83 -4.42
CA GLU A 74 -15.04 11.15 -5.64
C GLU A 74 -14.51 10.35 -6.84
N ALA A 75 -15.42 9.94 -7.73
CA ALA A 75 -15.03 9.31 -8.98
C ALA A 75 -14.41 10.34 -9.92
N ARG A 76 -13.31 9.98 -10.59
CA ARG A 76 -12.56 10.85 -11.49
C ARG A 76 -12.63 10.31 -12.92
N HIS A 77 -12.96 11.19 -13.86
CA HIS A 77 -12.84 10.87 -15.29
C HIS A 77 -11.42 11.25 -15.74
N LEU A 78 -10.74 10.32 -16.40
CA LEU A 78 -9.36 10.48 -16.85
C LEU A 78 -9.29 10.07 -18.32
N ASP A 79 -8.88 10.99 -19.20
CA ASP A 79 -8.97 10.80 -20.65
C ASP A 79 -7.83 9.94 -21.25
N ASP A 80 -6.64 10.00 -20.65
CA ASP A 80 -5.41 9.40 -21.18
C ASP A 80 -4.78 8.44 -20.17
N VAL A 81 -5.41 7.28 -20.00
CA VAL A 81 -4.93 6.21 -19.11
C VAL A 81 -4.52 5.02 -19.94
N THR A 82 -3.33 4.50 -19.69
CA THR A 82 -2.84 3.27 -20.34
C THR A 82 -2.99 2.10 -19.39
N VAL A 83 -3.92 1.21 -19.71
CA VAL A 83 -4.23 0.02 -18.91
C VAL A 83 -3.39 -1.15 -19.40
N LEU A 84 -2.83 -1.92 -18.46
CA LEU A 84 -2.07 -3.14 -18.67
C LEU A 84 -2.80 -4.32 -18.02
N PHE A 85 -2.98 -5.39 -18.78
CA PHE A 85 -3.47 -6.69 -18.31
C PHE A 85 -2.44 -7.77 -18.60
N THR A 86 -2.25 -8.67 -17.64
CA THR A 86 -1.47 -9.89 -17.83
C THR A 86 -2.31 -11.14 -17.58
N ASP A 87 -1.88 -12.27 -18.11
CA ASP A 87 -2.46 -13.60 -17.86
C ASP A 87 -1.37 -14.67 -17.90
N LEU A 88 -1.45 -15.66 -17.00
CA LEU A 88 -0.53 -16.78 -16.98
C LEU A 88 -1.03 -17.90 -17.88
N LYS A 89 -0.31 -18.13 -19.00
CA LYS A 89 -0.69 -19.14 -19.98
C LYS A 89 -0.73 -20.53 -19.35
N GLY A 90 -1.87 -21.19 -19.52
CA GLY A 90 -2.05 -22.58 -19.08
C GLY A 90 -2.18 -22.72 -17.57
N PHE A 91 -2.58 -21.66 -16.86
CA PHE A 91 -2.66 -21.63 -15.41
C PHE A 91 -3.41 -22.83 -14.83
N THR A 92 -4.61 -23.13 -15.32
CA THR A 92 -5.40 -24.29 -14.85
C THR A 92 -4.59 -25.58 -14.85
N GLN A 93 -3.98 -25.94 -15.98
CA GLN A 93 -3.24 -27.19 -16.15
C GLN A 93 -1.94 -27.24 -15.34
N LEU A 94 -1.24 -26.11 -15.22
CA LEU A 94 0.01 -26.03 -14.45
C LEU A 94 -0.25 -25.95 -12.95
N SER A 95 -1.38 -25.35 -12.54
CA SER A 95 -1.79 -25.26 -11.14
C SER A 95 -2.12 -26.62 -10.53
N GLU A 96 -2.65 -27.56 -11.33
CA GLU A 96 -2.93 -28.95 -10.93
C GLU A 96 -1.66 -29.76 -10.62
N GLN A 97 -0.51 -29.32 -11.11
CA GLN A 97 0.79 -29.97 -10.88
C GLN A 97 1.52 -29.43 -9.63
N LEU A 98 0.97 -28.39 -9.00
CA LEU A 98 1.54 -27.75 -7.82
C LEU A 98 0.68 -28.05 -6.60
N SER A 99 1.31 -28.14 -5.43
CA SER A 99 0.55 -28.08 -4.20
C SER A 99 -0.09 -26.69 -4.05
N PRO A 100 -1.22 -26.54 -3.33
CA PRO A 100 -1.82 -25.23 -3.09
C PRO A 100 -0.84 -24.23 -2.46
N ALA A 101 0.07 -24.70 -1.61
CA ALA A 101 1.09 -23.85 -1.00
C ALA A 101 2.13 -23.38 -2.03
N ASP A 102 2.62 -24.28 -2.90
CA ASP A 102 3.60 -23.94 -3.93
C ASP A 102 3.01 -23.05 -5.01
N LEU A 103 1.74 -23.24 -5.37
CA LEU A 103 1.02 -22.39 -6.30
C LEU A 103 0.93 -20.95 -5.79
N VAL A 104 0.49 -20.78 -4.53
CA VAL A 104 0.40 -19.46 -3.90
C VAL A 104 1.78 -18.82 -3.77
N ALA A 105 2.82 -19.59 -3.40
CA ALA A 105 4.18 -19.09 -3.31
C ALA A 105 4.73 -18.63 -4.68
N GLU A 106 4.40 -19.35 -5.76
CA GLU A 106 4.81 -18.95 -7.11
C GLU A 106 4.08 -17.69 -7.59
N LEU A 107 2.77 -17.59 -7.37
CA LEU A 107 2.00 -16.39 -7.65
C LEU A 107 2.53 -15.18 -6.86
N ASP A 108 2.78 -15.36 -5.56
CA ASP A 108 3.35 -14.31 -4.70
C ASP A 108 4.73 -13.86 -5.20
N THR A 109 5.57 -14.79 -5.65
CA THR A 109 6.88 -14.46 -6.24
C THR A 109 6.72 -13.61 -7.50
N CYS A 110 5.79 -13.98 -8.39
CA CYS A 110 5.57 -13.25 -9.64
C CYS A 110 4.97 -11.87 -9.39
N PHE A 111 3.92 -11.80 -8.56
CA PHE A 111 3.23 -10.53 -8.29
C PHE A 111 4.08 -9.56 -7.48
N LYS A 112 4.96 -10.02 -6.58
CA LYS A 112 5.95 -9.13 -5.93
C LYS A 112 6.96 -8.55 -6.91
N ALA A 113 7.38 -9.32 -7.91
CA ALA A 113 8.25 -8.80 -8.96
C ALA A 113 7.51 -7.79 -9.83
N PHE A 114 6.24 -8.03 -10.14
CA PHE A 114 5.41 -7.09 -10.89
C PHE A 114 5.15 -5.81 -10.11
N ASP A 115 4.86 -5.91 -8.80
CA ASP A 115 4.71 -4.77 -7.89
C ASP A 115 5.97 -3.89 -7.93
N ALA A 116 7.15 -4.48 -7.79
CA ALA A 116 8.41 -3.74 -7.88
C ALA A 116 8.62 -3.07 -9.25
N ILE A 117 8.24 -3.74 -10.34
CA ILE A 117 8.37 -3.20 -11.71
C ILE A 117 7.42 -2.02 -11.93
N VAL A 118 6.16 -2.11 -11.48
CA VAL A 118 5.21 -1.00 -11.64
C VAL A 118 5.60 0.19 -10.78
N ASP A 119 6.11 -0.05 -9.57
CA ASP A 119 6.64 1.00 -8.68
C ASP A 119 7.82 1.74 -9.34
N GLU A 120 8.78 1.00 -9.94
CA GLU A 120 9.94 1.58 -10.63
C GLU A 120 9.53 2.48 -11.81
N HIS A 121 8.44 2.14 -12.50
CA HIS A 121 7.93 2.88 -13.66
C HIS A 121 6.90 3.94 -13.29
N GLY A 122 6.52 4.07 -12.01
CA GLY A 122 5.46 4.94 -11.56
C GLY A 122 4.13 4.61 -12.23
N ILE A 123 3.71 3.34 -12.15
CA ILE A 123 2.42 2.84 -12.66
C ILE A 123 1.65 2.32 -11.45
N GLU A 124 0.34 2.58 -11.42
CA GLU A 124 -0.49 2.15 -10.31
C GLU A 124 -0.93 0.69 -10.51
N LYS A 125 -0.71 -0.15 -9.50
CA LYS A 125 -1.36 -1.46 -9.42
C LYS A 125 -2.84 -1.26 -9.14
N ILE A 126 -3.70 -1.84 -9.97
CA ILE A 126 -5.16 -1.79 -9.74
C ILE A 126 -5.60 -2.98 -8.89
N LYS A 127 -5.34 -4.20 -9.37
CA LYS A 127 -5.74 -5.45 -8.69
C LYS A 127 -5.13 -6.67 -9.35
N THR A 128 -5.25 -7.80 -8.65
CA THR A 128 -5.10 -9.12 -9.23
C THR A 128 -6.47 -9.74 -9.50
N ILE A 129 -6.59 -10.57 -10.53
CA ILE A 129 -7.83 -11.24 -10.93
C ILE A 129 -7.51 -12.71 -11.19
N GLY A 130 -7.53 -13.53 -10.13
CA GLY A 130 -7.02 -14.90 -10.22
C GLY A 130 -5.52 -14.89 -10.47
N ASP A 131 -5.10 -15.42 -11.62
CA ASP A 131 -3.73 -15.45 -12.12
C ASP A 131 -3.35 -14.23 -12.98
N ALA A 132 -4.31 -13.36 -13.28
CA ALA A 132 -4.09 -12.11 -14.01
C ALA A 132 -3.64 -10.96 -13.08
N TYR A 133 -2.84 -10.05 -13.63
CA TYR A 133 -2.40 -8.82 -12.97
C TYR A 133 -2.86 -7.60 -13.78
N MET A 134 -3.41 -6.59 -13.11
CA MET A 134 -3.91 -5.36 -13.73
C MET A 134 -3.23 -4.13 -13.13
N ALA A 135 -2.68 -3.28 -13.99
CA ALA A 135 -2.05 -2.02 -13.63
C ALA A 135 -2.41 -0.92 -14.64
N ALA A 136 -2.24 0.34 -14.27
CA ALA A 136 -2.52 1.45 -15.17
C ALA A 136 -1.56 2.64 -14.96
N GLY A 137 -1.08 3.20 -16.06
CA GLY A 137 -0.35 4.47 -16.08
C GLY A 137 -1.32 5.62 -16.34
N GLY A 138 -1.08 6.78 -15.70
CA GLY A 138 -1.95 7.96 -15.79
C GLY A 138 -3.03 8.03 -14.71
N VAL A 139 -2.92 7.16 -13.70
CA VAL A 139 -3.75 7.12 -12.50
C VAL A 139 -2.86 7.15 -11.24
N PRO A 140 -3.37 7.61 -10.09
CA PRO A 140 -4.65 8.32 -9.91
C PRO A 140 -4.65 9.72 -10.54
N GLU A 141 -3.47 10.21 -10.94
CA GLU A 141 -3.28 11.49 -11.61
C GLU A 141 -2.63 11.29 -12.99
N PRO A 142 -3.07 12.06 -14.02
CA PRO A 142 -2.46 12.02 -15.34
C PRO A 142 -0.99 12.43 -15.28
N ARG A 143 -0.12 11.67 -15.95
CA ARG A 143 1.30 11.99 -16.09
C ARG A 143 1.76 11.86 -17.55
N PRO A 144 2.47 12.87 -18.10
CA PRO A 144 3.08 12.74 -19.42
C PRO A 144 4.01 11.52 -19.48
N GLY A 145 3.93 10.76 -20.57
CA GLY A 145 4.76 9.56 -20.75
C GLY A 145 4.24 8.31 -20.03
N SER A 146 3.07 8.36 -19.39
CA SER A 146 2.46 7.17 -18.76
C SER A 146 2.29 5.99 -19.73
N ALA A 147 1.90 6.24 -20.98
CA ALA A 147 1.82 5.16 -21.98
C ALA A 147 3.17 4.46 -22.22
N LEU A 148 4.24 5.25 -22.38
CA LEU A 148 5.59 4.71 -22.55
C LEU A 148 6.03 3.94 -21.31
N ALA A 149 5.83 4.51 -20.11
CA ALA A 149 6.15 3.84 -18.86
C ALA A 149 5.42 2.50 -18.73
N THR A 150 4.13 2.46 -19.04
CA THR A 150 3.31 1.23 -19.00
C THR A 150 3.82 0.15 -19.94
N VAL A 151 4.19 0.52 -21.17
CA VAL A 151 4.76 -0.45 -22.13
C VAL A 151 6.14 -0.93 -21.69
N LEU A 152 6.99 -0.05 -21.13
CA LEU A 152 8.29 -0.45 -20.59
C LEU A 152 8.16 -1.42 -19.41
N ALA A 153 7.22 -1.18 -18.50
CA ALA A 153 6.91 -2.11 -17.43
C ALA A 153 6.39 -3.46 -17.96
N ALA A 154 5.50 -3.45 -18.96
CA ALA A 154 5.02 -4.68 -19.62
C ALA A 154 6.19 -5.52 -20.17
N LEU A 155 7.16 -4.86 -20.83
CA LEU A 155 8.36 -5.52 -21.35
C LEU A 155 9.25 -6.07 -20.24
N ALA A 156 9.43 -5.32 -19.15
CA ALA A 156 10.18 -5.78 -17.98
C ALA A 156 9.52 -6.99 -17.30
N MET A 157 8.19 -7.00 -17.18
CA MET A 157 7.45 -8.16 -16.67
C MET A 157 7.63 -9.39 -17.58
N GLN A 158 7.59 -9.22 -18.90
CA GLN A 158 7.87 -10.32 -19.84
C GLN A 158 9.30 -10.86 -19.69
N ALA A 159 10.29 -9.97 -19.57
CA ALA A 159 11.69 -10.37 -19.35
C ALA A 159 11.87 -11.16 -18.04
N PHE A 160 11.23 -10.70 -16.95
CA PHE A 160 11.22 -11.43 -15.68
C PHE A 160 10.59 -12.82 -15.84
N MET A 161 9.42 -12.90 -16.50
CA MET A 161 8.72 -14.19 -16.67
C MET A 161 9.51 -15.16 -17.54
N GLU A 162 10.23 -14.70 -18.56
CA GLU A 162 11.10 -15.55 -19.37
C GLU A 162 12.28 -16.11 -18.57
N GLU A 163 12.93 -15.28 -17.74
CA GLU A 163 13.98 -15.73 -16.81
C GLU A 163 13.44 -16.74 -15.79
N ARG A 164 12.27 -16.43 -15.20
CA ARG A 164 11.60 -17.30 -14.23
C ARG A 164 11.24 -18.65 -14.84
N HIS A 165 10.72 -18.63 -16.07
CA HIS A 165 10.40 -19.83 -16.84
C HIS A 165 11.65 -20.68 -17.04
N ARG A 166 12.75 -20.11 -17.55
CA ARG A 166 14.01 -20.82 -17.77
C ARG A 166 14.55 -21.45 -16.48
N THR A 167 14.58 -20.68 -15.39
CA THR A 167 15.11 -21.14 -14.10
C THR A 167 14.28 -22.31 -13.55
N ARG A 168 12.95 -22.22 -13.57
CA ARG A 168 12.07 -23.28 -13.06
C ARG A 168 12.10 -24.52 -13.95
N SER A 169 12.11 -24.34 -15.28
CA SER A 169 12.23 -25.46 -16.22
C SER A 169 13.56 -26.21 -16.05
N ALA A 170 14.67 -25.50 -15.80
CA ALA A 170 15.96 -26.13 -15.51
C ALA A 170 15.95 -26.98 -14.22
N GLN A 171 15.04 -26.67 -13.29
CA GLN A 171 14.81 -27.41 -12.05
C GLN A 171 13.75 -28.51 -12.21
N GLY A 172 13.18 -28.70 -13.40
CA GLY A 172 12.08 -29.64 -13.64
C GLY A 172 10.75 -29.26 -12.99
N LEU A 173 10.58 -27.99 -12.61
CA LEU A 173 9.36 -27.49 -11.97
C LEU A 173 8.37 -26.92 -12.99
N PRO A 174 7.05 -26.96 -12.70
CA PRO A 174 6.04 -26.28 -13.51
C PRO A 174 6.38 -24.80 -13.67
N ALA A 175 6.37 -24.29 -14.90
CA ALA A 175 6.90 -22.97 -15.25
C ALA A 175 5.91 -22.20 -16.13
N PHE A 176 5.35 -21.12 -15.60
CA PHE A 176 4.40 -20.29 -16.32
C PHE A 176 5.07 -19.47 -17.42
N ARG A 177 4.28 -19.12 -18.44
CA ARG A 177 4.57 -18.05 -19.38
C ARG A 177 3.44 -17.04 -19.32
N MET A 178 3.66 -15.84 -19.83
CA MET A 178 2.71 -14.74 -19.67
C MET A 178 2.31 -14.13 -21.03
N ARG A 179 1.06 -13.69 -21.12
CA ARG A 179 0.61 -12.73 -22.14
C ARG A 179 0.43 -11.38 -21.49
N VAL A 180 0.65 -10.32 -22.26
CA VAL A 180 0.40 -8.95 -21.82
C VAL A 180 -0.35 -8.19 -22.90
N GLY A 181 -1.37 -7.46 -22.51
CA GLY A 181 -2.11 -6.52 -23.35
C GLY A 181 -2.09 -5.14 -22.73
N CYS A 182 -1.87 -4.12 -23.56
CA CYS A 182 -1.96 -2.73 -23.18
C CYS A 182 -2.99 -2.02 -24.06
N HIS A 183 -3.69 -1.02 -23.51
CA HIS A 183 -4.50 -0.12 -24.33
C HIS A 183 -4.64 1.24 -23.64
N THR A 184 -4.66 2.30 -24.43
CA THR A 184 -4.78 3.68 -23.94
C THR A 184 -6.14 4.25 -24.31
N GLY A 185 -6.78 4.89 -23.34
CA GLY A 185 -8.06 5.56 -23.55
C GLY A 185 -8.69 6.07 -22.27
N PRO A 186 -9.93 6.61 -22.35
CA PRO A 186 -10.59 7.20 -21.22
C PRO A 186 -11.05 6.13 -20.21
N VAL A 187 -10.96 6.46 -18.92
CA VAL A 187 -11.46 5.63 -17.82
C VAL A 187 -12.16 6.49 -16.76
N VAL A 188 -12.99 5.85 -15.96
CA VAL A 188 -13.49 6.38 -14.70
C VAL A 188 -12.75 5.65 -13.58
N ALA A 189 -12.07 6.37 -12.70
CA ALA A 189 -11.39 5.84 -11.54
C ALA A 189 -12.12 6.21 -10.24
N GLY A 190 -12.09 5.35 -9.23
CA GLY A 190 -12.75 5.66 -7.96
C GLY A 190 -12.72 4.50 -6.96
N ILE A 191 -13.32 4.74 -5.79
CA ILE A 191 -13.50 3.71 -4.75
C ILE A 191 -14.93 3.19 -4.79
N VAL A 192 -15.09 1.86 -4.73
CA VAL A 192 -16.39 1.21 -4.57
C VAL A 192 -16.44 0.39 -3.27
N GLY A 193 -17.64 0.31 -2.71
CA GLY A 193 -17.97 -0.53 -1.56
C GLY A 193 -18.11 0.26 -0.26
N SER A 194 -18.94 -0.25 0.65
CA SER A 194 -19.05 0.25 2.04
C SER A 194 -18.18 -0.56 3.01
N ARG A 195 -17.63 -1.69 2.55
CA ARG A 195 -16.68 -2.57 3.23
C ARG A 195 -15.72 -3.11 2.18
N LYS A 196 -14.47 -3.40 2.57
CA LYS A 196 -13.40 -3.80 1.64
C LYS A 196 -13.27 -2.79 0.49
N PHE A 197 -13.03 -1.52 0.83
CA PHE A 197 -12.82 -0.46 -0.15
C PHE A 197 -11.77 -0.90 -1.17
N GLN A 198 -12.08 -0.71 -2.44
CA GLN A 198 -11.19 -1.02 -3.54
C GLN A 198 -11.13 0.20 -4.45
N TYR A 199 -9.93 0.72 -4.67
CA TYR A 199 -9.67 1.64 -5.76
C TYR A 199 -9.62 0.84 -7.07
N ASP A 200 -10.35 1.29 -8.07
CA ASP A 200 -10.53 0.56 -9.33
C ASP A 200 -10.82 1.52 -10.48
N ILE A 201 -10.73 1.00 -11.71
CA ILE A 201 -11.01 1.73 -12.94
C ILE A 201 -12.05 1.00 -13.80
N TRP A 202 -12.93 1.78 -14.45
CA TRP A 202 -13.99 1.30 -15.32
C TRP A 202 -13.99 2.06 -16.64
N GLY A 203 -14.44 1.40 -17.70
CA GLY A 203 -14.57 2.00 -19.03
C GLY A 203 -14.29 0.99 -20.13
N ASP A 204 -14.61 1.37 -21.37
CA ASP A 204 -14.34 0.53 -22.54
C ASP A 204 -12.84 0.22 -22.69
N THR A 205 -11.98 1.17 -22.35
CA THR A 205 -10.51 1.02 -22.34
C THR A 205 -10.06 -0.21 -21.55
N VAL A 206 -10.69 -0.50 -20.40
CA VAL A 206 -10.37 -1.66 -19.57
C VAL A 206 -10.71 -2.96 -20.30
N ASN A 207 -11.88 -3.01 -20.94
CA ASN A 207 -12.32 -4.16 -21.72
C ASN A 207 -11.43 -4.37 -22.95
N THR A 208 -11.05 -3.29 -23.64
CA THR A 208 -10.18 -3.35 -24.80
C THR A 208 -8.77 -3.81 -24.42
N ALA A 209 -8.20 -3.33 -23.32
CA ALA A 209 -6.92 -3.82 -22.81
C ALA A 209 -6.95 -5.33 -22.48
N SER A 210 -8.04 -5.81 -21.85
CA SER A 210 -8.24 -7.24 -21.61
C SER A 210 -8.37 -8.04 -22.91
N ARG A 211 -8.99 -7.47 -23.96
CA ARG A 211 -9.01 -8.09 -25.30
C ARG A 211 -7.63 -8.10 -25.95
N MET A 212 -6.81 -7.05 -25.75
CA MET A 212 -5.43 -7.03 -26.23
C MET A 212 -4.61 -8.14 -25.58
N GLU A 213 -4.80 -8.41 -24.28
CA GLU A 213 -4.11 -9.52 -23.59
C GLU A 213 -4.55 -10.87 -24.19
N SER A 214 -5.86 -11.12 -24.23
CA SER A 214 -6.40 -12.42 -24.60
C SER A 214 -6.19 -12.78 -26.08
N SER A 215 -6.10 -11.77 -26.96
CA SER A 215 -5.71 -11.93 -28.37
C SER A 215 -4.20 -11.90 -28.61
N GLY A 216 -3.41 -11.59 -27.57
CA GLY A 216 -1.97 -11.50 -27.65
C GLY A 216 -1.26 -12.85 -27.72
N GLU A 217 -0.04 -12.82 -28.26
CA GLU A 217 0.84 -13.99 -28.26
C GLU A 217 1.58 -14.12 -26.92
N VAL A 218 1.86 -15.38 -26.52
CA VAL A 218 2.65 -15.68 -25.32
C VAL A 218 4.06 -15.12 -25.47
N GLY A 219 4.57 -14.44 -24.44
CA GLY A 219 5.89 -13.81 -24.46
C GLY A 219 5.95 -12.48 -25.23
N ARG A 220 4.79 -11.95 -25.67
CA ARG A 220 4.68 -10.65 -26.35
C ARG A 220 3.87 -9.65 -25.52
N VAL A 221 4.03 -8.38 -25.84
CA VAL A 221 3.18 -7.29 -25.36
C VAL A 221 2.34 -6.83 -26.55
N ASN A 222 1.03 -6.99 -26.45
CA ASN A 222 0.07 -6.56 -27.48
C ASN A 222 -0.48 -5.17 -27.12
N ILE A 223 -0.73 -4.32 -28.12
CA ILE A 223 -1.18 -2.92 -27.95
C ILE A 223 -2.30 -2.62 -28.94
#